data_AF-A0A0U3U526-F1
#
_entry.id   AF-A0A0U3U526-F1
#
_cell.length_a   1.000
_cell.length_b   1.000
_cell.length_c   1.000
_cell.angle_alpha   90.00
_cell.angle_beta   90.00
_cell.angle_gamma   90.00
#
_symmetry.space_group_name_H-M   'P 1'
#
loop_
_entity.id
_entity.type
_entity.pdbx_description
1 polymer ?
#
loop_
_entity_poly.entity_id
_entity_poly.type
_entity_poly.pdbx_seq_one_letter_code
_entity_poly.pdbx_strand_id
1 'polypeptide(L)'
;KIGEGKSTTSTNIAWAFARAGYKTLLIDGDIRNSVMLGVFKARDKITGLTEFLSGTTDLSQGLCDTNIENLFVIQAGSVSPNPTALLQSKNFSTMLETLRKYFDYIIVDTAPVGVVIDAAIITRKCDASILVTEAGEINRRDIQKAKEQLEHTGKPFLGVVLNKFDTSVDKYGSYGNYGDYGKNKK
;
A
#
# COMPACT_ATOMS: atom_id res chain seq x y z
N LYS A 1 -7.99 -8.95 -0.64
CA LYS A 1 -9.39 -8.60 -0.31
C LYS A 1 -9.46 -7.22 0.36
N ILE A 2 -10.69 -6.70 0.54
CA ILE A 2 -10.97 -5.53 1.38
C ILE A 2 -10.75 -5.94 2.85
N GLY A 3 -10.26 -5.03 3.70
CA GLY A 3 -10.16 -5.28 5.15
C GLY A 3 -8.89 -5.98 5.66
N GLU A 4 -7.95 -6.37 4.79
CA GLU A 4 -6.68 -7.02 5.20
C GLU A 4 -5.66 -6.08 5.85
N GLY A 5 -5.97 -4.78 5.97
CA GLY A 5 -5.13 -3.77 6.61
C GLY A 5 -4.04 -3.15 5.74
N LYS A 6 -4.15 -3.22 4.41
CA LYS A 6 -3.25 -2.51 3.47
C LYS A 6 -3.02 -1.05 3.85
N SER A 7 -4.10 -0.26 3.99
CA SER A 7 -4.03 1.17 4.29
C SER A 7 -3.41 1.46 5.66
N THR A 8 -3.66 0.60 6.65
CA THR A 8 -2.99 0.68 7.98
C THR A 8 -1.50 0.39 7.84
N THR A 9 -1.13 -0.65 7.11
CA THR A 9 0.27 -1.04 6.89
C THR A 9 1.02 0.02 6.10
N SER A 10 0.48 0.52 4.99
CA SER A 10 1.10 1.58 4.18
C SER A 10 1.27 2.88 4.97
N THR A 11 0.27 3.25 5.78
CA THR A 11 0.37 4.39 6.71
C THR A 11 1.52 4.22 7.72
N ASN A 12 1.61 3.07 8.37
CA ASN A 12 2.66 2.83 9.37
C ASN A 12 4.05 2.74 8.74
N ILE A 13 4.18 2.19 7.54
CA ILE A 13 5.46 2.19 6.79
C ILE A 13 5.87 3.62 6.47
N ALA A 14 4.96 4.44 5.93
CA ALA A 14 5.25 5.84 5.62
C ALA A 14 5.64 6.62 6.88
N TRP A 15 4.94 6.38 8.00
CA TRP A 15 5.28 7.00 9.28
C TRP A 15 6.66 6.56 9.79
N ALA A 16 7.01 5.28 9.67
CA ALA A 16 8.32 4.78 10.09
C ALA A 16 9.47 5.43 9.31
N PHE A 17 9.35 5.56 7.98
CA PHE A 17 10.36 6.26 7.17
C PHE A 17 10.47 7.74 7.55
N ALA A 18 9.33 8.43 7.73
CA ALA A 18 9.32 9.82 8.16
C ALA A 18 10.04 10.03 9.51
N ARG A 19 9.77 9.16 10.50
CA ARG A 19 10.43 9.19 11.81
C ARG A 19 11.92 8.87 11.76
N ALA A 20 12.37 8.12 10.75
CA ALA A 20 13.77 7.86 10.50
C ALA A 20 14.48 9.05 9.81
N GLY A 21 13.77 10.14 9.53
CA GLY A 21 14.32 11.37 8.96
C GLY A 21 14.18 11.48 7.44
N TYR A 22 13.54 10.51 6.79
CA TYR A 22 13.33 10.53 5.34
C TYR A 22 12.10 11.33 4.97
N LYS A 23 12.23 12.22 3.99
CA LYS A 23 11.11 12.96 3.45
C LYS A 23 10.18 12.01 2.68
N THR A 24 9.05 11.69 3.27
CA THR A 24 8.18 10.59 2.86
C THR A 24 6.81 11.10 2.45
N LEU A 25 6.35 10.66 1.28
CA LEU A 25 5.00 10.92 0.77
C LEU A 25 4.17 9.64 0.79
N LEU A 26 2.97 9.72 1.34
CA LEU A 26 1.94 8.69 1.25
C LEU A 26 0.85 9.13 0.27
N ILE A 27 0.62 8.35 -0.77
CA ILE A 27 -0.43 8.59 -1.76
C ILE A 27 -1.54 7.57 -1.54
N ASP A 28 -2.74 8.05 -1.29
CA ASP A 28 -3.94 7.24 -1.27
C ASP A 28 -4.45 7.04 -2.71
N GLY A 29 -3.99 5.95 -3.32
CA GLY A 29 -4.34 5.56 -4.69
C GLY A 29 -5.64 4.74 -4.81
N ASP A 30 -6.34 4.46 -3.70
CA ASP A 30 -7.65 3.82 -3.74
C ASP A 30 -8.76 4.87 -3.94
N ILE A 31 -8.77 5.47 -5.14
CA ILE A 31 -9.78 6.44 -5.57
C ILE A 31 -11.15 5.82 -5.87
N ARG A 32 -11.33 4.52 -5.56
CA ARG A 32 -12.61 3.81 -5.62
C ARG A 32 -13.32 3.84 -4.27
N ASN A 33 -12.58 3.52 -3.20
CA ASN A 33 -13.16 3.35 -1.87
C ASN A 33 -12.10 3.57 -0.78
N SER A 34 -11.53 4.77 -0.76
CA SER A 34 -10.55 5.15 0.26
C SER A 34 -11.12 4.99 1.67
N VAL A 35 -10.33 4.34 2.52
CA VAL A 35 -10.57 4.23 3.96
C VAL A 35 -9.68 5.17 4.77
N MET A 36 -8.88 6.00 4.10
CA MET A 36 -7.92 6.92 4.72
C MET A 36 -8.50 8.32 4.94
N LEU A 37 -9.73 8.55 4.47
CA LEU A 37 -10.44 9.81 4.67
C LEU A 37 -10.60 10.10 6.17
N GLY A 38 -10.10 11.25 6.61
CA GLY A 38 -10.15 11.68 8.01
C GLY A 38 -9.08 11.08 8.95
N VAL A 39 -8.23 10.17 8.46
CA VAL A 39 -7.10 9.63 9.25
C VAL A 39 -6.05 10.72 9.49
N PHE A 40 -5.78 11.54 8.48
CA PHE A 40 -4.86 12.68 8.58
C PHE A 40 -5.62 13.98 8.73
N LYS A 41 -5.23 14.78 9.73
CA LYS A 41 -5.71 16.15 9.89
C LYS A 41 -4.87 17.06 8.99
N ALA A 42 -5.39 17.33 7.81
CA ALA A 42 -4.87 18.39 6.96
C ALA A 42 -4.99 19.75 7.68
N ARG A 43 -4.00 20.61 7.51
CA ARG A 43 -4.06 21.99 8.01
C ARG A 43 -5.00 22.87 7.20
N ASP A 44 -5.14 22.59 5.90
CA ASP A 44 -5.95 23.34 4.95
C ASP A 44 -7.05 22.48 4.30
N LYS A 45 -7.99 23.13 3.60
CA LYS A 45 -9.00 22.46 2.78
C LYS A 45 -8.33 21.97 1.50
N ILE A 46 -8.19 20.66 1.37
CA ILE A 46 -7.35 20.04 0.35
C ILE A 46 -8.19 19.30 -0.70
N THR A 47 -7.76 19.38 -1.95
CA THR A 47 -8.32 18.62 -3.08
C THR A 47 -7.57 17.30 -3.21
N GLY A 48 -8.21 16.22 -3.66
CA GLY A 48 -7.56 14.91 -3.68
C GLY A 48 -6.94 14.54 -5.02
N LEU A 49 -6.42 13.32 -5.06
CA LEU A 49 -5.83 12.70 -6.24
C LEU A 49 -6.81 12.69 -7.42
N THR A 50 -8.10 12.39 -7.19
CA THR A 50 -9.12 12.41 -8.24
C THR A 50 -9.25 13.78 -8.91
N GLU A 51 -9.32 14.86 -8.13
CA GLU A 51 -9.45 16.22 -8.65
C GLU A 51 -8.20 16.62 -9.45
N PHE A 52 -7.01 16.32 -8.94
CA PHE A 52 -5.78 16.57 -9.68
C PHE A 52 -5.72 15.79 -11.00
N LEU A 53 -6.01 14.48 -10.98
CA LEU A 53 -5.92 13.64 -12.17
C LEU A 53 -6.96 14.00 -13.24
N SER A 54 -8.12 14.52 -12.82
CA SER A 54 -9.14 15.05 -13.72
C SER A 54 -8.83 16.45 -14.26
N GLY A 55 -7.76 17.10 -13.77
CA GLY A 55 -7.33 18.44 -14.19
C GLY A 55 -8.21 19.55 -13.63
N THR A 56 -9.01 19.27 -12.59
CA THR A 56 -9.86 20.30 -11.97
C THR A 56 -9.08 21.16 -10.97
N THR A 57 -7.95 20.67 -10.45
CA THR A 57 -7.14 21.36 -9.44
C THR A 57 -5.65 21.09 -9.64
N ASP A 58 -4.81 22.01 -9.16
CA ASP A 58 -3.36 21.86 -9.18
C ASP A 58 -2.87 20.93 -8.06
N LEU A 59 -1.78 20.21 -8.30
CA LEU A 59 -1.19 19.28 -7.32
C LEU A 59 -0.77 19.97 -6.02
N SER A 60 -0.36 21.24 -6.09
CA SER A 60 0.01 22.03 -4.91
C SER A 60 -1.14 22.21 -3.93
N GLN A 61 -2.39 22.12 -4.41
CA GLN A 61 -3.59 22.17 -3.57
C GLN A 61 -3.94 20.80 -2.98
N GLY A 62 -3.31 19.73 -3.48
CA GLY A 62 -3.54 18.34 -3.09
C GLY A 62 -2.49 17.72 -2.15
N LEU A 63 -1.33 18.38 -2.01
CA LEU A 63 -0.26 17.92 -1.15
C LEU A 63 -0.48 18.40 0.30
N CYS A 64 -0.75 17.47 1.20
CA CYS A 64 -0.97 17.74 2.62
C CYS A 64 0.33 17.64 3.41
N ASP A 65 0.68 18.70 4.13
CA ASP A 65 1.51 18.57 5.33
C ASP A 65 0.69 17.91 6.44
N THR A 66 1.28 16.93 7.12
CA THR A 66 0.67 16.33 8.31
C THR A 66 1.19 17.00 9.58
N ASN A 67 0.64 16.63 10.74
CA ASN A 67 1.22 16.98 12.03
C ASN A 67 2.46 16.13 12.39
N ILE A 68 2.94 15.30 11.48
CA ILE A 68 4.12 14.46 11.64
C ILE A 68 5.23 15.03 10.74
N GLU A 69 6.38 15.32 11.35
CA GLU A 69 7.56 15.81 10.63
C GLU A 69 7.98 14.83 9.52
N ASN A 70 8.41 15.37 8.38
CA ASN A 70 8.81 14.61 7.17
C ASN A 70 7.74 13.73 6.53
N LEU A 71 6.48 13.75 7.02
CA LEU A 71 5.38 12.98 6.43
C LEU A 71 4.38 13.89 5.73
N PHE A 72 4.18 13.59 4.45
CA PHE A 72 3.27 14.28 3.56
C PHE A 72 2.25 13.29 3.00
N VAL A 73 1.05 13.75 2.65
CA VAL A 73 -0.04 12.90 2.18
C VAL A 73 -0.72 13.50 0.95
N ILE A 74 -1.04 12.69 -0.04
CA ILE A 74 -2.05 13.00 -1.06
C ILE A 74 -3.24 12.08 -0.80
N GLN A 75 -4.39 12.66 -0.47
CA GLN A 75 -5.63 11.91 -0.21
C GLN A 75 -6.30 11.51 -1.53
N ALA A 76 -7.11 10.46 -1.54
CA ALA A 76 -7.80 9.99 -2.75
C ALA A 76 -8.69 11.07 -3.40
N GLY A 77 -9.39 11.87 -2.60
CA GLY A 77 -10.38 12.84 -3.08
C GLY A 77 -11.77 12.23 -3.27
N SER A 78 -12.59 12.87 -4.11
CA SER A 78 -13.91 12.33 -4.43
C SER A 78 -13.82 10.98 -5.15
N VAL A 79 -14.84 10.13 -4.95
CA VAL A 79 -14.94 8.85 -5.65
C VAL A 79 -15.06 9.11 -7.14
N SER A 80 -14.14 8.53 -7.91
CA SER A 80 -14.13 8.71 -9.36
C SER A 80 -15.13 7.75 -10.04
N PRO A 81 -15.90 8.20 -11.04
CA PRO A 81 -16.67 7.30 -11.89
C PRO A 81 -15.78 6.45 -12.81
N ASN A 82 -14.54 6.89 -13.10
CA ASN A 82 -13.60 6.24 -14.02
C ASN A 82 -12.18 6.11 -13.42
N PRO A 83 -12.03 5.44 -12.27
CA PRO A 83 -10.78 5.44 -11.49
C PRO A 83 -9.60 4.85 -12.27
N THR A 84 -9.81 3.72 -12.94
CA THR A 84 -8.79 3.04 -13.73
C THR A 84 -8.22 3.94 -14.83
N ALA A 85 -9.05 4.72 -15.52
CA ALA A 85 -8.61 5.63 -16.58
C ALA A 85 -7.74 6.76 -16.02
N LEU A 86 -8.14 7.34 -14.88
CA LEU A 86 -7.34 8.37 -14.20
C LEU A 86 -5.97 7.83 -13.78
N LEU A 87 -5.93 6.64 -13.20
CA LEU A 87 -4.66 5.99 -12.78
C LEU A 87 -3.78 5.59 -13.97
N GLN A 88 -4.36 5.29 -15.14
CA GLN A 88 -3.61 5.01 -16.37
C GLN A 88 -3.07 6.28 -17.04
N SER A 89 -3.67 7.43 -16.79
CA SER A 89 -3.37 8.70 -17.45
C SER A 89 -1.88 9.10 -17.39
N LYS A 90 -1.49 9.96 -18.35
CA LYS A 90 -0.18 10.63 -18.35
C LYS A 90 -0.01 11.52 -17.11
N ASN A 91 -1.08 12.17 -16.65
CA ASN A 91 -1.07 13.02 -15.46
C ASN A 91 -0.54 12.28 -14.23
N PHE A 92 -1.02 11.05 -14.00
CA PHE A 92 -0.54 10.24 -12.87
C PHE A 92 0.95 9.89 -12.99
N SER A 93 1.42 9.54 -14.20
CA SER A 93 2.85 9.24 -14.42
C SER A 93 3.72 10.48 -14.21
N THR A 94 3.35 11.61 -14.80
CA THR A 94 4.07 12.88 -14.68
C THR A 94 4.09 13.40 -13.25
N MET A 95 3.01 13.20 -12.50
CA MET A 95 2.94 13.50 -11.07
C MET A 95 3.98 12.70 -10.29
N LEU A 96 4.03 11.38 -10.45
CA LEU A 96 5.00 10.52 -9.75
C LEU A 96 6.44 10.87 -10.13
N GLU A 97 6.73 11.09 -11.42
CA GLU A 97 8.06 11.52 -11.89
C GLU A 97 8.50 12.87 -11.31
N THR A 98 7.56 13.80 -11.13
CA THR A 98 7.84 15.10 -10.53
C THR A 98 8.10 14.95 -9.04
N LEU A 99 7.24 14.24 -8.32
CA LEU A 99 7.33 14.04 -6.87
C LEU A 99 8.59 13.26 -6.47
N ARG A 100 9.04 12.31 -7.28
CA ARG A 100 10.30 11.57 -7.07
C ARG A 100 11.52 12.48 -6.89
N LYS A 101 11.50 13.71 -7.40
CA LYS A 101 12.61 14.67 -7.24
C LYS A 101 12.65 15.33 -5.86
N TYR A 102 11.57 15.22 -5.08
CA TYR A 102 11.38 15.97 -3.84
C TYR A 102 11.20 15.10 -2.60
N PHE A 103 11.03 13.79 -2.77
CA PHE A 103 10.76 12.82 -1.71
C PHE A 103 11.74 11.65 -1.81
N ASP A 104 12.26 11.22 -0.67
CA ASP A 104 13.13 10.05 -0.56
C ASP A 104 12.32 8.75 -0.75
N TYR A 105 11.10 8.72 -0.20
CA TYR A 105 10.18 7.60 -0.32
C TYR A 105 8.78 8.07 -0.71
N ILE A 106 8.18 7.36 -1.67
CA ILE A 106 6.78 7.52 -2.04
C ILE A 106 6.09 6.17 -1.84
N ILE A 107 5.18 6.11 -0.88
CA ILE A 107 4.35 4.94 -0.57
C ILE A 107 2.99 5.16 -1.22
N VAL A 108 2.52 4.21 -2.03
CA VAL A 108 1.22 4.30 -2.70
C VAL A 108 0.31 3.20 -2.16
N ASP A 109 -0.76 3.58 -1.46
CA ASP A 109 -1.84 2.67 -1.09
C ASP A 109 -2.72 2.40 -2.31
N THR A 110 -3.25 1.18 -2.43
CA THR A 110 -4.02 0.80 -3.62
C THR A 110 -5.27 -0.02 -3.27
N ALA A 111 -6.22 -0.02 -4.19
CA ALA A 111 -7.32 -0.98 -4.17
C ALA A 111 -6.80 -2.44 -4.13
N PRO A 112 -7.58 -3.41 -3.63
CA PRO A 112 -7.15 -4.80 -3.58
C PRO A 112 -6.89 -5.39 -4.97
N VAL A 113 -5.68 -5.91 -5.21
CA VAL A 113 -5.23 -6.45 -6.51
C VAL A 113 -6.11 -7.58 -7.07
N GLY A 114 -6.70 -8.42 -6.20
CA GLY A 114 -7.59 -9.51 -6.60
C GLY A 114 -9.03 -9.08 -6.98
N VAL A 115 -9.37 -7.79 -6.86
CA VAL A 115 -10.73 -7.27 -7.15
C VAL A 115 -10.73 -6.40 -8.40
N VAL A 116 -9.71 -5.53 -8.54
CA VAL A 116 -9.56 -4.61 -9.66
C VAL A 116 -8.10 -4.49 -10.08
N ILE A 117 -7.86 -4.10 -11.33
CA ILE A 117 -6.51 -4.01 -11.91
C ILE A 117 -5.71 -2.76 -11.49
N ASP A 118 -6.31 -1.86 -10.71
CA ASP A 118 -5.74 -0.56 -10.36
C ASP A 118 -4.39 -0.69 -9.65
N ALA A 119 -4.26 -1.66 -8.74
CA ALA A 119 -2.99 -1.94 -8.06
C ALA A 119 -1.87 -2.32 -9.04
N ALA A 120 -2.16 -3.13 -10.07
CA ALA A 120 -1.19 -3.52 -11.08
C ALA A 120 -0.79 -2.33 -11.98
N ILE A 121 -1.76 -1.45 -12.31
CA ILE A 121 -1.50 -0.21 -13.06
C ILE A 121 -0.57 0.71 -12.28
N ILE A 122 -0.88 0.94 -11.01
CA ILE A 122 -0.06 1.77 -10.11
C ILE A 122 1.33 1.16 -9.97
N THR A 123 1.41 -0.15 -9.71
CA THR A 123 2.67 -0.87 -9.52
C THR A 123 3.61 -0.67 -10.71
N ARG A 124 3.12 -0.75 -11.96
CA ARG A 124 3.96 -0.48 -13.17
C ARG A 124 4.63 0.90 -13.18
N LYS A 125 4.09 1.86 -12.42
CA LYS A 125 4.63 3.22 -12.29
C LYS A 125 5.48 3.39 -11.03
N CYS A 126 5.50 2.41 -10.14
CA CYS A 126 6.33 2.33 -8.94
C CYS A 126 7.63 1.54 -9.20
N ASP A 127 8.51 1.54 -8.21
CA ASP A 127 9.80 0.86 -8.29
C ASP A 127 9.74 -0.58 -7.78
N ALA A 128 8.81 -0.88 -6.88
CA ALA A 128 8.55 -2.22 -6.38
C ALA A 128 7.14 -2.33 -5.76
N SER A 129 6.72 -3.54 -5.38
CA SER A 129 5.44 -3.82 -4.72
C SER A 129 5.58 -4.73 -3.49
N ILE A 130 4.66 -4.56 -2.54
CA ILE A 130 4.49 -5.40 -1.35
C ILE A 130 3.03 -5.85 -1.30
N LEU A 131 2.79 -7.13 -1.02
CA LEU A 131 1.44 -7.65 -0.81
C LEU A 131 1.14 -7.70 0.69
N VAL A 132 0.02 -7.14 1.13
CA VAL A 132 -0.45 -7.28 2.52
C VAL A 132 -1.58 -8.29 2.54
N THR A 133 -1.50 -9.27 3.44
CA THR A 133 -2.55 -10.29 3.60
C THR A 133 -2.86 -10.59 5.06
N GLU A 134 -4.11 -10.95 5.34
CA GLU A 134 -4.58 -11.31 6.67
C GLU A 134 -4.26 -12.77 7.03
N ALA A 135 -3.68 -12.98 8.21
CA ALA A 135 -3.36 -14.31 8.72
C ALA A 135 -4.63 -15.15 8.92
N GLY A 136 -4.60 -16.41 8.47
CA GLY A 136 -5.69 -17.38 8.67
C GLY A 136 -6.92 -17.21 7.77
N GLU A 137 -7.13 -16.02 7.21
CA GLU A 137 -8.38 -15.70 6.48
C GLU A 137 -8.31 -15.93 4.97
N ILE A 138 -7.13 -15.78 4.35
CA ILE A 138 -6.98 -15.92 2.90
C ILE A 138 -6.32 -17.24 2.54
N ASN A 139 -6.95 -17.99 1.63
CA ASN A 139 -6.37 -19.22 1.13
C ASN A 139 -5.10 -18.95 0.31
N ARG A 140 -4.16 -19.90 0.34
CA ARG A 140 -2.88 -19.79 -0.35
C ARG A 140 -3.00 -19.56 -1.86
N ARG A 141 -4.05 -20.09 -2.50
CA ARG A 141 -4.27 -19.97 -3.94
C ARG A 141 -4.56 -18.52 -4.36
N ASP A 142 -5.34 -17.80 -3.57
CA ASP A 142 -5.67 -16.39 -3.85
C ASP A 142 -4.46 -15.48 -3.64
N ILE A 143 -3.64 -15.75 -2.60
CA ILE A 143 -2.36 -15.05 -2.37
C ILE A 143 -1.41 -15.28 -3.56
N GLN A 144 -1.31 -16.54 -4.02
CA GLN A 144 -0.45 -16.90 -5.14
C GLN A 144 -0.85 -16.17 -6.44
N LYS A 145 -2.17 -16.09 -6.73
CA LYS A 145 -2.68 -15.32 -7.88
C LYS A 145 -2.39 -13.82 -7.75
N ALA A 146 -2.57 -13.25 -6.56
CA ALA A 146 -2.26 -11.83 -6.32
C ALA A 146 -0.77 -11.55 -6.52
N LYS A 147 0.10 -12.44 -6.03
CA LYS A 147 1.55 -12.39 -6.26
C LYS A 147 1.86 -12.42 -7.76
N GLU A 148 1.33 -13.39 -8.50
CA GLU A 148 1.55 -13.52 -9.96
C GLU A 148 1.11 -12.27 -10.72
N GLN A 149 -0.02 -11.67 -10.34
CA GLN A 149 -0.47 -10.41 -10.94
C GLN A 149 0.51 -9.26 -10.71
N LEU A 150 1.12 -9.17 -9.53
CA LEU A 150 2.14 -8.17 -9.23
C LEU A 150 3.45 -8.46 -9.97
N GLU A 151 3.90 -9.71 -10.04
CA GLU A 151 5.09 -10.11 -10.79
C GLU A 151 4.95 -9.82 -12.30
N HIS A 152 3.76 -10.05 -12.87
CA HIS A 152 3.46 -9.73 -14.28
C HIS A 152 3.50 -8.24 -14.63
N THR A 153 3.59 -7.34 -13.64
CA THR A 153 3.80 -5.91 -13.90
C THR A 153 5.21 -5.60 -14.43
N GLY A 154 6.14 -6.55 -14.30
CA GLY A 154 7.55 -6.35 -14.62
C GLY A 154 8.32 -5.54 -13.58
N LYS A 155 7.70 -5.26 -12.43
CA LYS A 155 8.34 -4.59 -11.29
C LYS A 155 8.71 -5.58 -10.19
N PRO A 156 9.81 -5.34 -9.46
CA PRO A 156 10.18 -6.14 -8.30
C PRO A 156 9.03 -6.35 -7.32
N PHE A 157 8.79 -7.60 -6.95
CA PHE A 157 7.92 -7.98 -5.85
C PHE A 157 8.77 -8.24 -4.60
N LEU A 158 8.67 -7.36 -3.61
CA LEU A 158 9.55 -7.40 -2.42
C LEU A 158 9.15 -8.49 -1.43
N GLY A 159 7.87 -8.89 -1.43
CA GLY A 159 7.38 -9.93 -0.54
C GLY A 159 5.99 -9.64 0.02
N VAL A 160 5.68 -10.35 1.10
CA VAL A 160 4.37 -10.35 1.75
C VAL A 160 4.49 -9.84 3.18
N VAL A 161 3.60 -8.94 3.57
CA VAL A 161 3.34 -8.58 4.97
C VAL A 161 2.14 -9.36 5.46
N LEU A 162 2.38 -10.24 6.43
CA LEU A 162 1.33 -10.97 7.13
C LEU A 162 0.77 -10.09 8.25
N ASN A 163 -0.50 -9.71 8.15
CA ASN A 163 -1.18 -8.82 9.07
C ASN A 163 -2.20 -9.57 9.95
N LYS A 164 -2.56 -8.98 11.09
CA LYS A 164 -3.49 -9.55 12.10
C LYS A 164 -3.11 -10.97 12.56
N PHE A 165 -1.82 -11.25 12.62
CA PHE A 165 -1.33 -12.53 13.12
C PHE A 165 -1.55 -12.64 14.63
N ASP A 166 -2.26 -13.69 15.05
CA ASP A 166 -2.47 -13.98 16.47
C ASP A 166 -1.27 -14.73 17.06
N THR A 167 -0.44 -13.99 17.78
CA THR A 167 0.75 -14.52 18.48
C THR A 167 0.44 -15.48 19.63
N SER A 168 -0.83 -15.61 20.05
CA SER A 168 -1.22 -16.56 21.10
C SER A 168 -1.24 -18.01 20.60
N VAL A 169 -1.46 -18.21 19.29
CA VAL A 169 -1.52 -19.53 18.65
C VAL A 169 -0.15 -20.21 18.63
N ASP A 170 0.95 -19.44 18.59
CA ASP A 170 2.33 -19.97 18.63
C ASP A 170 2.80 -20.38 20.03
N LYS A 171 2.17 -19.88 21.11
CA LYS A 171 2.57 -20.25 22.48
C LYS A 171 2.29 -21.71 22.84
N TYR A 172 1.48 -22.41 22.04
CA TYR A 172 1.15 -23.83 22.24
C TYR A 172 1.83 -24.77 21.24
N GLY A 173 2.58 -24.27 20.25
CA GLY A 173 2.82 -25.02 19.01
C GLY A 173 4.26 -25.28 18.55
N SER A 174 5.31 -24.91 19.30
CA SER A 174 6.66 -25.07 18.76
C SER A 174 7.71 -25.38 19.84
N TYR A 175 7.89 -26.68 20.13
CA TYR A 175 9.18 -27.37 20.37
C TYR A 175 8.90 -28.83 20.73
N GLY A 176 9.06 -29.75 19.76
CA GLY A 176 9.13 -31.18 20.07
C GLY A 176 8.52 -32.08 19.02
N ASN A 177 9.24 -32.32 17.92
CA ASN A 177 9.19 -33.60 17.19
C ASN A 177 10.35 -33.69 16.17
N TYR A 178 11.57 -33.52 16.67
CA TYR A 178 12.82 -33.84 15.94
C TYR A 178 13.77 -34.68 16.81
N GLY A 179 13.22 -35.56 17.64
CA GLY A 179 13.97 -36.29 18.67
C GLY A 179 13.94 -37.82 18.58
N ASP A 180 13.25 -38.44 17.63
CA ASP A 180 12.97 -39.89 17.68
C ASP A 180 13.59 -40.73 16.54
N TYR A 181 14.79 -40.37 16.08
CA TYR A 181 15.59 -41.19 15.16
C TYR A 181 16.86 -41.75 15.81
N GLY A 182 16.78 -42.18 17.07
CA GLY A 182 18.00 -42.56 17.81
C GLY A 182 17.92 -43.64 18.88
N LYS A 183 16.77 -44.29 19.12
CA LYS A 183 16.70 -45.38 20.11
C LYS A 183 15.82 -46.52 19.64
N ASN A 184 16.41 -47.40 18.83
CA ASN A 184 16.09 -48.83 18.87
C ASN A 184 17.25 -49.62 18.24
N LYS A 185 18.21 -50.00 19.07
CA LYS A 185 19.04 -51.20 18.92
C LYS A 185 19.80 -51.45 20.22
N LYS A 186 19.23 -52.30 21.08
CA LYS A 186 19.91 -53.38 21.80
C LYS A 186 18.87 -54.30 22.41
#